data_AF-A0A822CAD1-F1
#
_entry.id   AF-A0A822CAD1-F1
#
_cell.length_a   1.000
_cell.length_b   1.000
_cell.length_c   1.000
_cell.angle_alpha   90.00
_cell.angle_beta   90.00
_cell.angle_gamma   90.00
#
_symmetry.space_group_name_H-M   'P 1'
#
loop_
_entity.id
_entity.type
_entity.pdbx_description
1 polymer ?
#
loop_
_entity_poly.entity_id
_entity_poly.type
_entity_poly.pdbx_seq_one_letter_code
_entity_poly.pdbx_strand_id
1 'polypeptide(L)'
;KEVNNNQAARQEPLGNLGVDVDREFLQNFLSGKECLPGGTGWWKYEICYGRHVIQYHEEGQHRVSILLGTWNREKHIEWLNKSPKKRSAGNTRDRQ
;
A
#
# COMPACT_ATOMS: atom_id res chain seq x y z
N LYS A 1 -17.19 -21.49 32.24
CA LYS A 1 -15.73 -21.25 32.08
C LYS A 1 -15.50 -20.88 30.64
N GLU A 2 -15.25 -19.60 30.41
CA GLU A 2 -14.80 -19.05 29.13
C GLU A 2 -13.42 -19.63 28.79
N VAL A 3 -13.18 -19.94 27.52
CA VAL A 3 -11.87 -19.69 26.89
C VAL A 3 -12.14 -19.20 25.47
N ASN A 4 -12.01 -17.89 25.32
CA ASN A 4 -11.91 -17.18 24.05
C ASN A 4 -10.50 -17.42 23.50
N ASN A 5 -10.34 -17.70 22.20
CA ASN A 5 -9.02 -17.59 21.58
C ASN A 5 -9.12 -17.15 20.13
N ASN A 6 -8.99 -15.83 19.97
CA ASN A 6 -8.59 -15.15 18.75
C ASN A 6 -7.29 -15.77 18.24
N GLN A 7 -7.35 -16.47 17.10
CA GLN A 7 -6.18 -16.67 16.26
C GLN A 7 -6.37 -15.81 15.03
N ALA A 8 -5.89 -14.57 15.15
CA ALA A 8 -5.70 -13.65 14.04
C ALA A 8 -4.86 -14.33 12.96
N ALA A 9 -5.29 -14.13 11.72
CA ALA A 9 -4.84 -14.77 10.49
C ALA A 9 -3.30 -14.90 10.39
N ARG A 10 -2.83 -16.13 10.19
CA ARG A 10 -1.57 -16.40 9.50
C ARG A 10 -1.89 -16.62 8.02
N GLN A 11 -1.72 -15.58 7.20
CA GLN A 11 -1.73 -15.72 5.75
C GLN A 11 -0.41 -15.17 5.18
N GLU A 12 0.41 -16.07 4.64
CA GLU A 12 1.46 -15.76 3.68
C GLU A 12 1.31 -16.78 2.52
N PRO A 13 1.63 -16.45 1.27
CA PRO A 13 1.67 -15.14 0.62
C PRO A 13 0.70 -15.11 -0.58
N LEU A 14 0.13 -13.94 -0.92
CA LEU A 14 -0.46 -13.75 -2.25
C LEU A 14 0.68 -13.58 -3.28
N GLY A 15 1.43 -14.67 -3.50
CA GLY A 15 2.16 -14.89 -4.74
C GLY A 15 1.13 -15.21 -5.82
N ASN A 16 1.14 -14.43 -6.90
CA ASN A 16 0.06 -14.24 -7.89
C ASN A 16 -1.10 -13.40 -7.37
N LEU A 17 -1.18 -12.15 -7.86
CA LEU A 17 -2.43 -11.42 -7.96
C LEU A 17 -3.31 -12.15 -9.01
N GLY A 18 -3.82 -13.33 -8.60
CA GLY A 18 -4.85 -14.05 -9.32
C GLY A 18 -6.08 -13.15 -9.37
N VAL A 19 -6.67 -13.08 -10.55
CA VAL A 19 -7.83 -12.26 -10.91
C VAL A 19 -9.00 -12.60 -9.98
N ASP A 20 -9.08 -11.90 -8.85
CA ASP A 20 -10.25 -11.61 -7.99
C ASP A 20 -9.73 -10.83 -6.77
N VAL A 21 -9.21 -9.62 -7.01
CA VAL A 21 -8.90 -8.71 -5.89
C VAL A 21 -10.23 -8.36 -5.23
N ASP A 22 -10.40 -8.78 -3.98
CA ASP A 22 -11.59 -8.45 -3.21
C ASP A 22 -11.80 -6.93 -3.23
N ARG A 23 -13.02 -6.52 -3.56
CA ARG A 23 -13.41 -5.11 -3.60
C ARG A 23 -13.15 -4.46 -2.24
N GLU A 24 -13.34 -5.18 -1.14
CA GLU A 24 -13.05 -4.68 0.20
C GLU A 24 -11.56 -4.36 0.37
N PHE A 25 -10.67 -5.30 0.03
CA PHE A 25 -9.23 -5.09 0.05
C PHE A 25 -8.82 -3.89 -0.80
N LEU A 26 -9.34 -3.76 -2.03
CA LEU A 26 -9.01 -2.63 -2.90
C LEU A 26 -9.42 -1.29 -2.27
N GLN A 27 -10.60 -1.23 -1.64
CA GLN A 27 -11.05 -0.02 -0.93
C GLN A 27 -10.18 0.28 0.29
N ASN A 28 -9.79 -0.75 1.05
CA ASN A 28 -8.92 -0.60 2.20
C ASN A 28 -7.51 -0.15 1.79
N PHE A 29 -6.97 -0.69 0.71
CA PHE A 29 -5.72 -0.25 0.12
C PHE A 29 -5.79 1.22 -0.35
N LEU A 30 -6.78 1.58 -1.16
CA LEU A 30 -6.92 2.96 -1.68
C LEU A 30 -7.25 4.00 -0.60
N SER A 31 -7.89 3.59 0.50
CA SER A 31 -8.08 4.43 1.68
C SER A 31 -6.84 4.52 2.58
N GLY A 32 -5.80 3.73 2.29
CA GLY A 32 -4.56 3.68 3.05
C GLY A 32 -4.64 2.87 4.34
N LYS A 33 -5.77 2.18 4.61
CA LYS A 33 -5.96 1.31 5.77
C LYS A 33 -5.11 0.04 5.66
N GLU A 34 -5.04 -0.51 4.47
CA GLU A 34 -4.22 -1.68 4.16
C GLU A 34 -3.02 -1.28 3.28
N CYS A 35 -1.99 -2.10 3.36
CA CYS A 35 -0.80 -1.97 2.54
C CYS A 35 -0.65 -3.19 1.65
N LEU A 36 -0.10 -2.98 0.46
CA LEU A 36 0.16 -4.04 -0.49
C LEU A 36 1.55 -4.63 -0.17
N PRO A 37 1.63 -5.87 0.34
CA PRO A 37 2.91 -6.57 0.45
C PRO A 37 3.36 -7.06 -0.93
N GLY A 38 4.67 -7.20 -1.10
CA GLY A 38 5.24 -7.75 -2.33
C GLY A 38 6.74 -8.05 -2.19
N GLY A 39 7.32 -8.53 -3.29
CA GLY A 39 8.73 -8.96 -3.32
C GLY A 39 8.89 -10.48 -3.16
N THR A 40 10.04 -10.97 -3.61
CA THR A 40 10.39 -12.40 -3.58
C THR A 40 11.83 -12.55 -3.12
N GLY A 41 12.12 -13.58 -2.31
CA GLY A 41 13.45 -13.85 -1.78
C GLY A 41 13.72 -13.15 -0.45
N TRP A 42 14.95 -12.70 -0.23
CA TRP A 42 15.39 -12.10 1.05
C TRP A 42 14.65 -10.80 1.37
N TRP A 43 14.55 -9.87 0.41
CA TRP A 43 13.86 -8.60 0.63
C TRP A 43 12.38 -8.69 0.26
N LYS A 44 11.54 -8.29 1.20
CA LYS A 44 10.12 -7.99 1.02
C LYS A 44 9.89 -6.48 0.99
N TYR A 45 8.74 -6.09 0.47
CA TYR A 45 8.30 -4.71 0.36
C TYR A 45 6.86 -4.56 0.81
N GLU A 46 6.52 -3.37 1.26
CA GLU A 46 5.16 -2.99 1.59
C GLU A 46 4.92 -1.57 1.08
N ILE A 47 3.83 -1.41 0.32
CA ILE A 47 3.39 -0.13 -0.22
C ILE A 47 2.07 0.23 0.46
N CYS A 48 2.06 1.31 1.24
CA CYS A 48 0.86 1.84 1.87
C CYS A 48 0.40 3.09 1.11
N TYR A 49 -0.75 3.01 0.44
CA TYR A 49 -1.23 4.12 -0.39
C TYR A 49 -1.37 5.42 0.42
N GLY A 50 -0.78 6.50 -0.11
CA GLY A 50 -0.80 7.80 0.55
C GLY A 50 0.03 7.91 1.84
N ARG A 51 0.79 6.88 2.23
CA ARG A 51 1.59 6.86 3.46
C ARG A 51 3.07 6.66 3.18
N HIS A 52 3.52 5.43 3.02
CA HIS A 52 4.94 5.11 2.93
C HIS A 52 5.20 3.87 2.09
N VAL A 53 6.46 3.70 1.74
CA VAL A 53 6.99 2.46 1.18
C VAL A 53 8.10 1.97 2.10
N ILE A 54 8.01 0.72 2.51
CA ILE A 54 9.00 0.05 3.36
C ILE A 54 9.59 -1.13 2.60
N GLN A 55 10.91 -1.29 2.69
CA GLN A 55 11.60 -2.53 2.38
C GLN A 55 11.91 -3.23 3.70
N TYR A 56 11.72 -4.54 3.79
CA TYR A 56 12.01 -5.26 5.02
C TYR A 56 12.47 -6.70 4.76
N HIS A 57 13.18 -7.26 5.72
CA HIS A 57 13.51 -8.68 5.79
C HIS A 57 13.08 -9.22 7.14
N GLU A 58 12.54 -10.43 7.17
CA GLU A 58 12.09 -11.12 8.38
C GLU A 58 12.70 -12.50 8.45
N GLU A 59 13.36 -12.78 9.58
CA GLU A 59 13.90 -14.09 9.93
C GLU A 59 13.43 -14.45 11.36
N GLY A 60 12.50 -15.41 11.46
CA GLY A 60 11.89 -15.78 12.73
C GLY A 60 11.12 -14.62 13.37
N GLN A 61 11.61 -14.12 14.50
CA GLN A 61 11.02 -12.97 15.21
C GLN A 61 11.75 -11.64 14.91
N HIS A 62 12.83 -11.69 14.14
CA HIS A 62 13.62 -10.50 13.83
C HIS A 62 13.13 -9.88 12.52
N ARG A 63 12.83 -8.58 12.55
CA ARG A 63 12.48 -7.78 11.37
C ARG A 63 13.43 -6.61 11.23
N VAL A 64 14.09 -6.52 10.07
CA VAL A 64 14.84 -5.33 9.66
C VAL A 64 13.99 -4.56 8.67
N SER A 65 13.64 -3.32 8.99
CA SER A 65 12.82 -2.45 8.14
C SER A 65 13.59 -1.20 7.72
N ILE A 66 13.49 -0.85 6.44
CA ILE A 66 14.09 0.33 5.81
C ILE A 66 12.96 1.15 5.18
N LEU A 67 12.83 2.40 5.60
CA LEU A 67 11.88 3.35 4.99
C LEU A 67 12.44 3.84 3.66
N LEU A 68 11.80 3.48 2.54
CA LEU A 68 12.20 3.92 1.20
C LEU A 68 11.67 5.32 0.86
N GLY A 69 10.53 5.69 1.43
CA GLY A 69 9.97 7.02 1.22
C GLY A 69 8.58 7.18 1.84
N THR A 70 8.17 8.44 1.92
CA THR A 70 6.84 8.83 2.37
C THR A 70 6.12 9.65 1.32
N TRP A 71 4.81 9.57 1.32
CA TRP A 71 3.96 10.43 0.52
C TRP A 71 3.70 11.75 1.26
N ASN A 72 3.75 12.86 0.54
CA ASN A 72 3.31 14.15 1.04
C ASN A 72 2.40 14.82 0.01
N ARG A 73 1.16 15.08 0.42
CA ARG A 73 0.12 15.59 -0.46
C ARG A 73 0.46 17.00 -0.94
N GLU A 74 0.94 17.87 -0.06
CA GLU A 74 1.23 19.26 -0.36
C GLU A 74 2.34 19.37 -1.41
N LYS A 75 3.43 18.62 -1.24
CA LYS A 75 4.53 18.53 -2.21
C LYS A 75 4.06 17.97 -3.55
N HIS A 76 3.16 16.99 -3.54
CA HIS A 76 2.59 16.47 -4.79
C HIS A 76 1.76 17.52 -5.53
N ILE A 77 0.91 18.26 -4.83
CA ILE A 77 0.12 19.35 -5.43
C ILE A 77 1.04 20.45 -5.97
N GLU A 78 2.08 20.82 -5.23
CA GLU A 78 3.09 21.77 -5.68
C GLU A 78 3.78 21.29 -6.98
N TRP A 79 4.19 20.02 -7.02
CA TRP A 79 4.78 19.41 -8.22
C TRP A 79 3.82 19.40 -9.42
N LEU A 80 2.53 19.10 -9.21
CA LEU A 80 1.51 19.13 -10.27
C LEU A 80 1.29 20.54 -10.81
N ASN A 81 1.32 21.57 -9.95
CA ASN A 81 1.18 22.96 -10.38
C ASN A 81 2.41 23.42 -11.19
N LYS A 82 3.61 22.95 -10.84
CA LYS A 82 4.84 23.20 -11.60
C LYS A 82 4.93 22.37 -12.89
N SER A 83 4.20 21.26 -12.99
CA SER A 83 4.22 20.34 -14.13
C SER A 83 2.83 20.13 -14.75
N PRO A 84 2.20 21.14 -15.39
CA PRO A 84 0.82 21.04 -15.88
C PRO A 84 0.56 19.86 -16.85
N LYS A 85 1.57 19.48 -17.64
CA LYS A 85 1.51 18.35 -18.59
C LYS A 85 1.45 16.96 -17.93
N LYS A 86 1.70 16.87 -16.62
CA LYS A 86 1.69 15.62 -15.84
C LYS A 86 0.40 15.43 -15.04
N ARG A 87 -0.51 16.42 -15.05
CA ARG A 87 -1.87 16.21 -14.52
C ARG A 87 -2.53 15.11 -15.36
N SER A 88 -3.13 14.13 -14.69
CA SER A 88 -4.02 13.20 -15.39
C SER A 88 -5.08 14.01 -16.12
N ALA A 89 -5.40 13.64 -17.35
CA ALA A 89 -6.48 14.24 -18.12
C ALA A 89 -7.83 13.83 -17.47
N GLY A 90 -8.12 14.39 -16.31
CA GLY A 90 -9.42 14.31 -15.68
C GLY A 90 -10.38 15.14 -16.53
N ASN A 91 -11.32 14.43 -17.16
CA ASN A 91 -12.42 14.88 -18.00
C ASN A 91 -12.84 16.34 -17.75
N THR A 92 -12.77 17.19 -18.78
CA THR A 92 -13.18 18.60 -18.80
C THR A 92 -14.70 18.82 -18.67
N ARG A 93 -15.46 17.88 -18.09
CA ARG A 93 -16.93 17.91 -18.08
C ARG A 93 -17.59 18.55 -16.86
N ASP A 94 -16.87 18.85 -15.78
CA ASP A 94 -17.44 19.51 -14.59
C ASP A 94 -17.02 20.99 -14.44
N ARG A 95 -16.89 21.69 -15.57
CA ARG A 95 -16.84 23.16 -15.61
C ARG A 95 -17.93 23.69 -16.54
N GLN A 96 -19.19 23.46 -16.18
CA GLN A 96 -20.31 24.28 -16.62
C GLN A 96 -21.38 24.28 -15.54
#